data_AF-A0A821XNF9-F1
#
_entry.id   AF-A0A821XNF9-F1
#
_cell.length_a   1.000
_cell.length_b   1.000
_cell.length_c   1.000
_cell.angle_alpha   90.00
_cell.angle_beta   90.00
_cell.angle_gamma   90.00
#
_symmetry.space_group_name_H-M   'P 1'
#
loop_
_entity.id
_entity.type
_entity.pdbx_description
1 polymer ?
#
loop_
_entity_poly.entity_id
_entity_poly.type
_entity_poly.pdbx_seq_one_letter_code
_entity_poly.pdbx_strand_id
1 'polypeptide(L)'
;KQILNENILKRAIKSNTPDNEIDITLGVYTKFDMGFLLYDDMITSLGSNVFGHSGVGGSVRLAAPAKNFSFSYVINRMNIDQQIKIDSRYKTMLDKIDSKLNDKLAF
;
A
#
# COMPACT_ATOMS: atom_id res chain seq x y z
N LYS A 1 -20.41 0.56 11.14
CA LYS A 1 -21.11 -0.33 10.18
C LYS A 1 -20.05 -1.04 9.35
N GLN A 2 -20.01 -2.37 9.39
CA GLN A 2 -19.12 -3.16 8.53
C GLN A 2 -19.74 -3.27 7.14
N ILE A 3 -18.98 -2.92 6.10
CA ILE A 3 -19.47 -2.89 4.71
C ILE A 3 -19.16 -4.22 4.00
N LEU A 4 -18.00 -4.83 4.28
CA LEU A 4 -17.56 -6.11 3.75
C LEU A 4 -17.10 -7.03 4.89
N ASN A 5 -17.34 -8.34 4.76
CA ASN A 5 -16.87 -9.33 5.72
C ASN A 5 -15.41 -9.73 5.46
N GLU A 6 -14.80 -10.44 6.42
CA GLU A 6 -13.39 -10.86 6.33
C GLU A 6 -13.10 -11.80 5.16
N ASN A 7 -14.07 -12.63 4.76
CA ASN A 7 -13.90 -13.52 3.62
C ASN A 7 -13.79 -12.72 2.31
N ILE A 8 -14.59 -11.65 2.17
CA ILE A 8 -14.49 -10.73 1.03
C ILE A 8 -13.15 -9.99 1.06
N LEU A 9 -12.71 -9.51 2.23
CA LEU A 9 -11.40 -8.87 2.37
C LEU A 9 -10.27 -9.82 1.91
N LYS A 10 -10.21 -11.04 2.45
CA LYS A 10 -9.19 -12.03 2.08
C LYS A 10 -9.21 -12.38 0.60
N ARG A 11 -10.42 -12.43 0.00
CA ARG A 11 -10.59 -12.70 -1.44
C ARG A 11 -10.07 -11.53 -2.28
N ALA A 12 -10.27 -10.28 -1.83
CA ALA A 12 -9.96 -9.03 -2.54
C ALA A 12 -8.49 -8.56 -2.45
N ILE A 13 -7.66 -9.26 -1.67
CA ILE A 13 -6.24 -8.92 -1.47
C ILE A 13 -5.29 -10.07 -1.86
N LYS A 14 -5.80 -11.08 -2.57
CA LYS A 14 -5.03 -12.20 -3.12
C LYS A 14 -4.64 -11.89 -4.57
N SER A 15 -3.34 -11.73 -4.83
CA SER A 15 -2.81 -11.44 -6.19
C SER A 15 -3.48 -12.27 -7.29
N ASN A 16 -3.97 -11.59 -8.33
CA ASN A 16 -4.46 -12.20 -9.57
C ASN A 16 -3.47 -12.00 -10.73
N THR A 17 -2.37 -11.28 -10.50
CA THR A 17 -1.29 -11.13 -11.47
C THR A 17 -0.19 -12.17 -11.23
N PRO A 18 0.49 -12.66 -12.28
CA PRO A 18 1.63 -13.55 -12.12
C PRO A 18 2.75 -12.95 -11.27
N ASP A 19 3.45 -13.79 -10.52
CA ASP A 19 4.65 -13.37 -9.82
C ASP A 19 5.81 -13.16 -10.79
N ASN A 20 6.67 -12.18 -10.50
CA ASN A 20 7.88 -11.87 -11.28
C ASN A 20 7.62 -11.50 -12.75
N GLU A 21 6.46 -10.93 -13.06
CA GLU A 21 6.18 -10.32 -14.36
C GLU A 21 6.18 -8.79 -14.27
N ILE A 22 6.72 -8.16 -15.32
CA ILE A 22 6.71 -6.70 -15.45
C ILE A 22 5.35 -6.28 -15.99
N ASP A 23 4.72 -5.31 -15.33
CA ASP A 23 3.54 -4.65 -15.88
C ASP A 23 3.92 -3.95 -17.19
N ILE A 24 3.27 -4.34 -18.29
CA ILE A 24 3.61 -3.86 -19.64
C ILE A 24 3.35 -2.36 -19.85
N THR A 25 2.55 -1.73 -18.99
CA THR A 25 2.25 -0.30 -19.04
C THR A 25 3.15 0.48 -18.09
N LEU A 26 3.31 0.00 -16.85
CA LEU A 26 4.09 0.68 -15.82
C LEU A 26 5.60 0.39 -15.90
N GLY A 27 6.01 -0.66 -16.61
CA GLY A 27 7.42 -1.03 -16.79
C GLY A 27 8.14 -1.45 -15.50
N VAL A 28 7.39 -1.79 -14.44
CA VAL A 28 7.91 -2.26 -13.16
C VAL A 28 7.16 -3.51 -12.70
N TYR A 29 7.73 -4.25 -11.75
CA TYR A 29 7.02 -5.34 -11.08
C TYR A 29 5.88 -4.75 -10.24
N THR A 30 4.68 -5.25 -10.47
CA THR A 30 3.48 -4.91 -9.69
C THR A 30 2.67 -6.15 -9.41
N LYS A 31 1.95 -6.15 -8.29
CA LYS A 31 0.97 -7.17 -7.97
C LYS A 31 -0.40 -6.53 -7.83
N PHE A 32 -1.36 -6.94 -8.64
CA PHE A 32 -2.73 -6.45 -8.57
C PHE A 32 -3.71 -7.56 -8.19
N ASP A 33 -4.75 -7.16 -7.46
CA ASP A 33 -5.98 -7.93 -7.29
C ASP A 33 -7.18 -7.06 -7.72
N MET A 34 -8.40 -7.37 -7.27
CA MET A 34 -9.70 -6.78 -7.61
C MET A 34 -9.79 -5.25 -7.39
N GLY A 35 -9.01 -4.50 -8.16
CA GLY A 35 -8.88 -3.03 -8.11
C GLY A 35 -7.78 -2.51 -7.18
N PHE A 36 -7.02 -3.37 -6.49
CA PHE A 36 -5.99 -2.95 -5.55
C PHE A 36 -4.58 -3.30 -6.02
N LEU A 37 -3.64 -2.37 -5.82
CA LEU A 37 -2.21 -2.65 -5.83
C LEU A 37 -1.82 -3.26 -4.47
N LEU A 38 -1.08 -4.37 -4.51
CA LEU A 38 -0.50 -5.02 -3.34
C LEU A 38 0.90 -4.49 -3.09
N TYR A 39 1.15 -4.04 -1.86
CA TYR A 39 2.36 -3.33 -1.43
C TYR A 39 3.30 -4.18 -0.58
N ASP A 40 3.02 -5.47 -0.39
CA ASP A 40 3.80 -6.39 0.47
C ASP A 40 5.32 -6.26 0.27
N ASP A 41 5.77 -6.24 -0.98
CA ASP A 41 7.19 -6.15 -1.34
C ASP A 41 7.75 -4.72 -1.31
N MET A 42 6.87 -3.71 -1.28
CA MET A 42 7.23 -2.29 -1.35
C MET A 42 7.23 -1.60 0.02
N ILE A 43 6.38 -2.06 0.95
CA ILE A 43 6.20 -1.49 2.29
C ILE A 43 6.15 -2.62 3.33
N THR A 44 7.26 -3.35 3.43
CA THR A 44 7.41 -4.50 4.34
C THR A 44 7.20 -4.15 5.82
N SER A 45 7.44 -2.89 6.21
CA SER A 45 7.25 -2.42 7.58
C SER A 45 5.80 -2.54 8.07
N LEU A 46 4.81 -2.51 7.17
CA LEU A 46 3.40 -2.62 7.54
C LEU A 46 2.87 -4.06 7.63
N GLY A 47 3.74 -5.06 7.47
CA GLY A 47 3.39 -6.47 7.52
C GLY A 47 2.87 -7.01 6.19
N SER A 48 2.21 -8.17 6.23
CA SER A 48 1.66 -8.83 5.04
C SER A 48 0.24 -8.37 4.71
N ASN A 49 -0.15 -8.61 3.46
CA ASN A 49 -1.40 -8.25 2.81
C ASN A 49 -1.68 -6.75 2.84
N VAL A 50 -0.65 -5.93 2.58
CA VAL A 50 -0.82 -4.47 2.48
C VAL A 50 -1.38 -4.17 1.10
N PHE A 51 -2.53 -3.49 1.03
CA PHE A 51 -3.20 -3.24 -0.24
C PHE A 51 -3.73 -1.81 -0.32
N GLY A 52 -3.88 -1.29 -1.53
CA GLY A 52 -4.33 0.09 -1.72
C GLY A 52 -4.21 0.57 -3.17
N HIS A 53 -3.99 1.87 -3.35
CA HIS A 53 -3.71 2.47 -4.65
C HIS A 53 -2.94 3.78 -4.50
N SER A 54 -1.96 3.99 -5.37
CA SER A 54 -1.26 5.27 -5.52
C SER A 54 -1.88 6.06 -6.67
N GLY A 55 -1.97 7.38 -6.53
CA GLY A 55 -2.45 8.28 -7.56
C GLY A 55 -1.30 9.07 -8.16
N VAL A 56 -1.48 9.48 -9.43
CA VAL A 56 -0.49 10.28 -10.15
C VAL A 56 -0.14 11.54 -9.35
N GLY A 57 1.15 11.82 -9.23
CA GLY A 57 1.67 13.00 -8.53
C GLY A 57 1.98 12.80 -7.05
N GLY A 58 1.65 11.63 -6.47
CA GLY A 58 2.13 11.21 -5.14
C GLY A 58 1.08 11.02 -4.05
N SER A 59 -0.22 11.03 -4.38
CA SER A 59 -1.26 10.64 -3.42
C SER A 59 -1.26 9.13 -3.21
N VAL A 60 -1.65 8.64 -2.03
CA VAL A 60 -1.79 7.20 -1.78
C VAL A 60 -2.88 6.93 -0.76
N ARG A 61 -3.54 5.78 -0.88
CA ARG A 61 -4.36 5.18 0.17
C ARG A 61 -4.00 3.71 0.29
N LEU A 62 -3.79 3.24 1.52
CA LEU A 62 -3.51 1.84 1.81
C LEU A 62 -4.15 1.38 3.12
N ALA A 63 -4.30 0.07 3.24
CA ALA A 63 -4.68 -0.63 4.45
C ALA A 63 -3.68 -1.77 4.71
N ALA A 64 -3.37 -1.98 5.98
CA ALA A 64 -2.48 -3.01 6.49
C ALA A 64 -3.24 -3.81 7.57
N PRO A 65 -4.02 -4.84 7.17
CA PRO A 65 -4.83 -5.64 8.08
C PRO A 65 -4.01 -6.27 9.21
N ALA A 66 -2.78 -6.71 8.92
CA ALA A 66 -1.88 -7.32 9.91
C ALA A 66 -1.55 -6.39 11.09
N LYS A 67 -1.59 -5.07 10.89
CA LYS A 67 -1.36 -4.05 11.93
C LYS A 67 -2.64 -3.32 12.36
N ASN A 68 -3.81 -3.73 11.87
CA ASN A 68 -5.07 -3.01 12.03
C ASN A 68 -4.92 -1.50 11.73
N PHE A 69 -4.19 -1.20 10.66
CA PHE A 69 -3.76 0.16 10.31
C PHE A 69 -4.22 0.53 8.91
N SER A 70 -4.53 1.81 8.69
CA SER A 70 -4.77 2.36 7.36
C SER A 70 -4.19 3.76 7.26
N PHE A 71 -3.83 4.15 6.05
CA PHE A 71 -3.17 5.42 5.79
C PHE A 71 -3.70 6.04 4.50
N SER A 72 -3.83 7.36 4.50
CA SER A 72 -4.16 8.13 3.30
C SER A 72 -3.34 9.41 3.29
N TYR A 73 -2.71 9.68 2.14
CA TYR A 73 -1.98 10.90 1.89
C TYR A 73 -2.53 11.56 0.62
N VAL A 74 -3.01 12.78 0.78
CA VAL A 74 -3.63 13.58 -0.28
C VAL A 74 -2.82 14.86 -0.44
N ILE A 75 -2.59 15.24 -1.69
CA ILE A 75 -1.76 16.37 -2.05
C ILE A 75 -2.38 17.13 -3.21
N ASN A 76 -2.08 18.41 -3.29
CA ASN A 76 -2.44 19.29 -4.39
C ASN A 76 -1.22 19.73 -5.23
N ARG A 77 0.00 19.49 -4.73
CA ARG A 77 1.25 19.72 -5.46
C ARG A 77 1.84 18.39 -5.90
N MET A 78 1.72 18.11 -7.18
CA MET A 78 2.23 16.87 -7.79
C MET A 78 3.77 16.85 -7.77
N ASN A 79 4.31 15.67 -7.52
CA ASN A 79 5.72 15.32 -7.73
C ASN A 79 5.78 14.36 -8.90
N ILE A 80 6.19 14.85 -10.07
CA ILE A 80 6.07 14.08 -11.33
C ILE A 80 7.24 13.12 -11.55
N ASP A 81 8.31 13.25 -10.76
CA ASP A 81 9.52 12.44 -10.86
C ASP A 81 9.35 11.03 -10.25
N GLN A 82 8.25 10.80 -9.53
CA GLN A 82 8.01 9.58 -8.75
C GLN A 82 6.67 8.91 -9.08
N GLN A 83 6.13 9.10 -10.28
CA GLN A 83 4.77 8.64 -10.64
C GLN A 83 4.49 7.15 -10.40
N ILE A 84 5.49 6.29 -10.54
CA ILE A 84 5.37 4.82 -10.38
C ILE A 84 6.04 4.34 -9.09
N LYS A 85 6.79 5.22 -8.42
CA LYS A 85 7.54 4.90 -7.20
C LYS A 85 6.77 5.38 -5.97
N ILE A 86 7.15 4.85 -4.82
CA ILE A 86 6.68 5.38 -3.55
C ILE A 86 7.15 6.84 -3.42
N ASP A 87 6.20 7.77 -3.26
CA ASP A 87 6.54 9.17 -3.06
C ASP A 87 7.26 9.37 -1.72
N SER A 88 8.44 10.00 -1.77
CA SER A 88 9.31 10.18 -0.61
C SER A 88 8.64 10.93 0.55
N ARG A 89 7.66 11.81 0.26
CA ARG A 89 6.94 12.59 1.29
C ARG A 89 6.14 11.68 2.20
N TYR A 90 5.33 10.77 1.64
CA TYR A 90 4.54 9.87 2.47
C TYR A 90 5.35 8.68 2.97
N LYS A 91 6.40 8.24 2.25
CA LYS A 91 7.32 7.21 2.76
C LYS A 91 7.93 7.62 4.09
N THR A 92 8.42 8.86 4.17
CA THR A 92 8.97 9.44 5.40
C THR A 92 7.95 9.47 6.53
N MET A 93 6.66 9.69 6.22
CA MET A 93 5.59 9.65 7.22
C MET A 93 5.32 8.22 7.70
N LEU A 94 5.21 7.25 6.77
CA LEU A 94 5.00 5.85 7.10
C LEU A 94 6.12 5.29 7.97
N ASP A 95 7.37 5.61 7.68
CA ASP A 95 8.53 5.15 8.47
C ASP A 95 8.48 5.66 9.92
N LYS A 96 8.06 6.93 10.11
CA LYS A 96 7.88 7.52 11.45
C LYS A 96 6.66 6.99 12.18
N ILE A 97 5.61 6.62 11.45
CA ILE A 97 4.40 6.01 12.05
C ILE A 97 4.73 4.59 12.50
N ASP A 98 5.41 3.83 11.65
CA ASP A 98 5.78 2.45 11.94
C ASP A 98 6.65 2.33 13.18
N SER A 99 7.68 3.19 13.31
CA SER A 99 8.54 3.21 14.50
C SER A 99 7.71 3.40 15.78
N LYS A 100 6.72 4.30 15.77
CA LYS A 100 5.85 4.56 16.91
C LYS A 100 4.80 3.47 17.17
N LEU A 101 4.35 2.76 16.13
CA LEU A 101 3.41 1.65 16.29
C LEU A 101 4.10 0.48 17.00
N ASN A 102 5.36 0.20 16.65
CA ASN A 102 6.14 -0.86 17.28
C ASN A 102 6.47 -0.53 18.75
N ASP A 103 6.75 0.73 19.08
CA ASP A 103 7.01 1.16 20.47
C ASP A 103 5.81 0.95 21.41
N LYS A 104 4.57 1.05 20.88
CA LYS A 104 3.34 0.88 21.68
C LYS A 104 2.96 -0.58 21.97
N LEU A 105 3.55 -1.53 21.25
CA LEU A 105 3.27 -2.96 21.39
C LEU A 105 4.32 -3.69 22.25
N ALA A 106 5.31 -2.97 22.79
CA ALA A 106 6.40 -3.51 23.59
C ALA A 106 6.12 -3.55 25.13
N PHE A 107 4.86 -3.59 25.54
CA PHE A 107 4.43 -3.67 26.94
C PHE A 107 3.83 -5.04 27.27
#